data_AF-A0A9Q1KBR8-F1
#
_entry.id   AF-A0A9Q1KBR8-F1
#
_cell.length_a   1.000
_cell.length_b   1.000
_cell.length_c   1.000
_cell.angle_alpha   90.00
_cell.angle_beta   90.00
_cell.angle_gamma   90.00
#
_symmetry.space_group_name_H-M   'P 1'
#
loop_
_entity.id
_entity.type
_entity.pdbx_description
1 polymer ?
#
loop_
_entity_poly.entity_id
_entity_poly.type
_entity_poly.pdbx_seq_one_letter_code
_entity_poly.pdbx_strand_id
1 'polypeptide(L)'
;MWAASCLASCCAACACDACRTVVSGISRRSARIAYCGLFALSLIVAWILREVAAPLLEKIPWINYFQHTPDKEWFQTDAVLRVSLGNFLFFTILAILMIGVKNQKDPRDSLHHGGWMMKIISWCVLVLLMFFLPNEVISLYGRCALTTLSDPRCEPFCASDEDRALLGQIKARLEARRACKLSSSLDEIARLGVEPETTSKFGAGLFLLVQVVLLLDFVHGWNDKWVGYDEQFWYIALFVVSLVCYVATFFFSALLFHWFTPSGQDCGLNTFFIAMTLIVAILFAIVALHPAVNGSILPASVISFYCMYLCYSGLASEPRDYECNGLHKHSKAVSTSSLAFGLLTTVLSVVYSAVRAGSSTTLLSSPPSSPRAGAGRPLLPLDKAGEEEETEKAKPVTYSYSFFHIIFSLASMYSAMLLTGWSTSVGESGKLVDVGWPSVWVRIVTGWATAALYMWSLIAPVLFPDREF
;
A
#
# COMPACT_ATOMS: atom_id res chain seq x y z
N MET A 1 -40.74 11.15 -20.68
CA MET A 1 -39.33 11.57 -20.70
C MET A 1 -39.06 12.71 -19.70
N TRP A 2 -39.80 13.83 -19.73
CA TRP A 2 -39.60 14.97 -18.82
C TRP A 2 -39.75 14.66 -17.31
N ALA A 3 -40.76 13.89 -16.90
CA ALA A 3 -40.94 13.52 -15.49
C ALA A 3 -39.78 12.65 -14.94
N ALA A 4 -39.19 11.78 -15.77
CA ALA A 4 -38.04 10.96 -15.39
C ALA A 4 -36.77 11.82 -15.24
N SER A 5 -36.57 12.84 -16.09
CA SER A 5 -35.46 13.79 -15.96
C SER A 5 -35.59 14.68 -14.71
N CYS A 6 -36.80 15.09 -14.35
CA CYS A 6 -37.04 15.87 -13.11
C CYS A 6 -36.86 15.01 -11.85
N LEU A 7 -37.35 13.76 -11.84
CA LEU A 7 -37.11 12.81 -10.76
C LEU A 7 -35.63 12.48 -10.60
N ALA A 8 -34.90 12.24 -11.70
CA ALA A 8 -33.46 12.01 -11.67
C ALA A 8 -32.69 13.24 -11.16
N SER A 9 -33.10 14.45 -11.55
CA SER A 9 -32.51 15.70 -11.08
C SER A 9 -32.79 15.98 -9.60
N CYS A 10 -34.02 15.74 -9.13
CA CYS A 10 -34.36 15.85 -7.71
C CYS A 10 -33.66 14.79 -6.86
N CYS A 11 -33.58 13.54 -7.32
CA CYS A 11 -32.81 12.49 -6.63
C CYS A 11 -31.31 12.81 -6.62
N ALA A 12 -30.75 13.37 -7.70
CA ALA A 12 -29.37 13.82 -7.74
C ALA A 12 -29.13 15.01 -6.79
N ALA A 13 -30.06 15.96 -6.70
CA ALA A 13 -29.97 17.09 -5.78
C ALA A 13 -30.07 16.65 -4.30
N CYS A 14 -31.01 15.76 -3.98
CA CYS A 14 -31.15 15.20 -2.63
C CYS A 14 -29.96 14.32 -2.25
N ALA A 15 -29.43 13.51 -3.17
CA ALA A 15 -28.21 12.74 -2.94
C ALA A 15 -26.98 13.64 -2.77
N CYS A 16 -26.88 14.71 -3.56
CA CYS A 16 -25.83 15.72 -3.41
C CYS A 16 -25.92 16.41 -2.04
N ASP A 17 -27.11 16.78 -1.59
CA ASP A 17 -27.28 17.52 -0.34
C ASP A 17 -27.06 16.61 0.88
N ALA A 18 -27.56 15.36 0.84
CA ALA A 18 -27.27 14.35 1.85
C ALA A 18 -25.77 14.01 1.92
N CYS A 19 -25.10 13.91 0.77
CA CYS A 19 -23.65 13.72 0.70
C CYS A 19 -22.91 14.94 1.29
N ARG A 20 -23.36 16.18 1.01
CA ARG A 20 -22.82 17.38 1.67
C ARG A 20 -23.02 17.34 3.17
N THR A 21 -24.18 16.94 3.68
CA THR A 21 -24.46 16.94 5.12
C THR A 21 -23.63 15.91 5.86
N VAL A 22 -23.56 14.68 5.34
CA VAL A 22 -22.79 13.58 5.94
C VAL A 22 -21.30 13.90 5.90
N VAL A 23 -20.77 14.34 4.75
CA VAL A 23 -19.34 14.58 4.59
C VAL A 23 -18.91 15.86 5.31
N SER A 24 -19.73 16.91 5.35
CA SER A 24 -19.46 18.09 6.20
C SER A 24 -19.54 17.77 7.69
N GLY A 25 -20.39 16.81 8.10
CA GLY A 25 -20.43 16.28 9.46
C GLY A 25 -19.13 15.55 9.85
N ILE A 26 -18.65 14.65 8.99
CA ILE A 26 -17.41 13.89 9.22
C ILE A 26 -16.18 14.79 9.16
N SER A 27 -16.13 15.72 8.19
CA SER A 27 -15.06 16.70 8.05
C SER A 27 -14.96 17.65 9.23
N ARG A 28 -16.10 18.06 9.82
CA ARG A 28 -16.11 18.90 11.04
C ARG A 28 -15.44 18.22 12.23
N ARG A 29 -15.40 16.88 12.26
CA ARG A 29 -14.73 16.11 13.31
C ARG A 29 -13.25 15.87 12.97
N SER A 30 -12.95 15.43 11.74
CA SER A 30 -11.60 15.40 11.20
C SER A 30 -11.59 15.13 9.69
N ALA A 31 -10.92 15.99 8.91
CA ALA A 31 -10.69 15.76 7.48
C ALA A 31 -10.01 14.40 7.19
N ARG A 32 -9.17 13.93 8.13
CA ARG A 32 -8.47 12.65 8.04
C ARG A 32 -9.42 11.46 7.94
N ILE A 33 -10.46 11.44 8.80
CA ILE A 33 -11.48 10.38 8.81
C ILE A 33 -12.29 10.40 7.51
N ALA A 34 -12.57 11.59 6.97
CA ALA A 34 -13.26 11.71 5.69
C ALA A 34 -12.43 11.13 4.52
N TYR A 35 -11.10 11.33 4.49
CA TYR A 35 -10.23 10.67 3.50
C TYR A 35 -10.17 9.15 3.69
N CYS A 36 -10.14 8.65 4.93
CA CYS A 36 -10.29 7.21 5.20
C CYS A 36 -11.61 6.65 4.68
N GLY A 37 -12.72 7.38 4.87
CA GLY A 37 -14.03 7.00 4.36
C GLY A 37 -14.08 6.97 2.83
N LEU A 38 -13.51 7.99 2.16
CA LEU A 38 -13.41 8.03 0.70
C LEU A 38 -12.58 6.87 0.15
N PHE A 39 -11.46 6.55 0.81
CA PHE A 39 -10.62 5.41 0.45
C PHE A 39 -11.36 4.08 0.66
N ALA A 40 -12.03 3.88 1.79
CA ALA A 40 -12.82 2.67 2.02
C ALA A 40 -13.95 2.52 0.98
N LEU A 41 -14.58 3.63 0.58
CA LEU A 41 -15.57 3.63 -0.50
C LEU A 41 -14.95 3.21 -1.84
N SER A 42 -13.75 3.69 -2.18
CA SER A 42 -13.09 3.29 -3.43
C SER A 42 -12.78 1.80 -3.47
N LEU A 43 -12.44 1.20 -2.33
CA LEU A 43 -12.22 -0.24 -2.20
C LEU A 43 -13.51 -1.05 -2.39
N ILE A 44 -14.62 -0.59 -1.84
CA ILE A 44 -15.94 -1.22 -2.06
C ILE A 44 -16.33 -1.13 -3.53
N VAL A 45 -16.13 0.03 -4.16
CA VAL A 45 -16.39 0.22 -5.60
C VAL A 45 -15.52 -0.72 -6.45
N ALA A 46 -14.23 -0.82 -6.15
CA ALA A 46 -13.32 -1.73 -6.85
C ALA A 46 -13.75 -3.20 -6.68
N TRP A 47 -14.16 -3.61 -5.47
CA TRP A 47 -14.66 -4.97 -5.21
C TRP A 47 -15.95 -5.24 -5.99
N ILE A 48 -16.93 -4.34 -5.95
CA ILE A 48 -18.19 -4.51 -6.69
C ILE A 48 -17.90 -4.63 -8.18
N LEU A 49 -17.09 -3.74 -8.75
CA LEU A 49 -16.73 -3.78 -10.17
C LEU A 49 -15.98 -5.06 -10.54
N ARG A 50 -15.12 -5.59 -9.66
CA ARG A 50 -14.49 -6.90 -9.87
C ARG A 50 -15.52 -8.01 -10.09
N GLU A 51 -16.62 -8.01 -9.34
CA GLU A 51 -17.64 -9.06 -9.45
C GLU A 51 -18.61 -8.85 -10.63
N VAL A 52 -18.98 -7.59 -10.91
CA VAL A 52 -20.08 -7.27 -11.83
C VAL A 52 -19.66 -6.67 -13.18
N ALA A 53 -18.43 -6.16 -13.32
CA ALA A 53 -18.05 -5.38 -14.49
C ALA A 53 -17.77 -6.22 -15.75
N ALA A 54 -17.41 -7.50 -15.61
CA ALA A 54 -17.04 -8.35 -16.76
C ALA A 54 -18.06 -8.30 -17.93
N PRO A 55 -19.37 -8.60 -17.74
CA PRO A 55 -20.34 -8.56 -18.84
C PRO A 55 -20.60 -7.14 -19.40
N LEU A 56 -20.22 -6.10 -18.65
CA LEU A 56 -20.31 -4.71 -19.11
C LEU A 56 -19.09 -4.34 -19.96
N LEU A 57 -17.89 -4.70 -19.50
CA LEU A 57 -16.61 -4.40 -20.17
C LEU A 57 -16.45 -5.17 -21.47
N GLU A 58 -16.95 -6.41 -21.55
CA GLU A 58 -16.96 -7.23 -22.77
C GLU A 58 -17.68 -6.54 -23.95
N LYS A 59 -18.69 -5.70 -23.66
CA LYS A 59 -19.50 -4.99 -24.65
C LYS A 59 -18.87 -3.69 -25.14
N ILE A 60 -17.77 -3.24 -24.51
CA ILE A 60 -17.14 -1.96 -24.80
C ILE A 60 -16.07 -2.17 -25.88
N PRO A 61 -16.24 -1.63 -27.10
CA PRO A 61 -15.38 -1.97 -28.24
C PRO A 61 -13.91 -1.55 -28.09
N TRP A 62 -13.64 -0.47 -27.34
CA TRP A 62 -12.26 -0.01 -27.10
C TRP A 62 -11.53 -0.79 -25.98
N ILE A 63 -12.26 -1.58 -25.19
CA ILE A 63 -11.68 -2.45 -24.15
C ILE A 63 -11.53 -3.87 -24.69
N ASN A 64 -12.53 -4.40 -25.39
CA ASN A 64 -12.48 -5.73 -26.00
C ASN A 64 -12.27 -5.63 -27.52
N TYR A 65 -11.06 -5.23 -27.94
CA TYR A 65 -10.66 -5.20 -29.35
C TYR A 65 -9.87 -6.45 -29.79
N PHE A 66 -9.77 -7.46 -28.92
CA PHE A 66 -8.99 -8.66 -29.16
C PHE A 66 -9.62 -9.56 -30.23
N GLN A 67 -8.77 -10.27 -30.99
CA GLN A 67 -9.23 -11.28 -31.95
C GLN A 67 -9.96 -12.45 -31.26
N HIS A 68 -9.51 -12.79 -30.05
CA HIS A 68 -10.18 -13.74 -29.16
C HIS A 68 -10.50 -13.04 -27.84
N THR A 69 -11.77 -13.09 -27.42
CA THR A 69 -12.19 -12.45 -26.16
C THR A 69 -11.46 -13.10 -24.97
N PRO A 70 -10.79 -12.31 -24.12
CA PRO A 70 -10.11 -12.82 -22.93
C PRO A 70 -11.07 -13.49 -21.93
N ASP A 71 -10.49 -14.28 -21.02
CA ASP A 71 -11.25 -14.87 -19.93
C ASP A 71 -11.86 -13.82 -19.00
N LYS A 72 -12.95 -14.20 -18.31
CA LYS A 72 -13.64 -13.32 -17.35
C LYS A 72 -12.68 -12.68 -16.34
N GLU A 73 -11.70 -13.43 -15.84
CA GLU A 73 -10.70 -12.99 -14.86
C GLU A 73 -9.88 -11.77 -15.33
N TRP A 74 -9.67 -11.66 -16.65
CA TRP A 74 -9.00 -10.51 -17.25
C TRP A 74 -9.81 -9.23 -17.04
N PHE A 75 -11.12 -9.27 -17.34
CA PHE A 75 -12.01 -8.12 -17.17
C PHE A 75 -12.18 -7.74 -15.70
N GLN A 76 -12.19 -8.73 -14.79
CA GLN A 76 -12.21 -8.47 -13.35
C GLN A 76 -10.96 -7.71 -12.89
N THR A 77 -9.79 -8.13 -13.38
CA THR A 77 -8.50 -7.50 -13.07
C THR A 77 -8.40 -6.09 -13.66
N ASP A 78 -8.78 -5.92 -14.93
CA ASP A 78 -8.79 -4.63 -15.63
C ASP A 78 -9.71 -3.60 -14.92
N ALA A 79 -10.90 -4.02 -14.49
CA ALA A 79 -11.83 -3.16 -13.75
C ALA A 79 -11.21 -2.61 -12.45
N VAL A 80 -10.56 -3.49 -11.68
CA VAL A 80 -9.91 -3.13 -10.41
C VAL A 80 -8.74 -2.16 -10.66
N LEU A 81 -7.90 -2.44 -11.65
CA LEU A 81 -6.74 -1.60 -11.98
C LEU A 81 -7.15 -0.20 -12.40
N ARG A 82 -8.23 -0.03 -13.18
CA ARG A 82 -8.76 1.29 -13.57
C ARG A 82 -9.22 2.11 -12.37
N VAL A 83 -9.99 1.51 -11.46
CA VAL A 83 -10.44 2.19 -10.23
C VAL A 83 -9.25 2.58 -9.36
N SER A 84 -8.29 1.67 -9.20
CA SER A 84 -7.08 1.91 -8.42
C SER A 84 -6.21 3.03 -9.01
N LEU A 85 -6.04 3.07 -10.33
CA LEU A 85 -5.29 4.13 -11.02
C LEU A 85 -5.95 5.50 -10.79
N GLY A 86 -7.28 5.58 -10.86
CA GLY A 86 -8.01 6.81 -10.56
C GLY A 86 -7.78 7.27 -9.12
N ASN A 87 -7.79 6.33 -8.17
CA ASN A 87 -7.54 6.60 -6.76
C ASN A 87 -6.08 7.06 -6.50
N PHE A 88 -5.12 6.36 -7.09
CA PHE A 88 -3.70 6.70 -7.04
C PHE A 88 -3.45 8.12 -7.56
N LEU A 89 -4.00 8.48 -8.72
CA LEU A 89 -3.85 9.81 -9.30
C LEU A 89 -4.50 10.87 -8.41
N PHE A 90 -5.71 10.62 -7.90
CA PHE A 90 -6.40 11.55 -7.01
C PHE A 90 -5.57 11.88 -5.76
N PHE A 91 -5.07 10.87 -5.04
CA PHE A 91 -4.26 11.09 -3.84
C PHE A 91 -2.87 11.64 -4.16
N THR A 92 -2.27 11.28 -5.29
CA THR A 92 -0.98 11.83 -5.72
C THR A 92 -1.08 13.30 -6.08
N ILE A 93 -2.14 13.71 -6.78
CA ILE A 93 -2.39 15.13 -7.09
C ILE A 93 -2.56 15.91 -5.78
N LEU A 94 -3.33 15.40 -4.82
CA LEU A 94 -3.46 16.04 -3.50
C LEU A 94 -2.11 16.08 -2.74
N ALA A 95 -1.30 15.04 -2.81
CA ALA A 95 0.02 15.01 -2.20
C ALA A 95 0.94 16.10 -2.76
N ILE A 96 0.95 16.28 -4.09
CA ILE A 96 1.75 17.30 -4.79
C ILE A 96 1.26 18.71 -4.44
N LEU A 97 -0.06 18.94 -4.45
CA LEU A 97 -0.64 20.24 -4.11
C LEU A 97 -0.31 20.67 -2.66
N MET A 98 -0.13 19.70 -1.77
CA MET A 98 0.14 19.93 -0.34
C MET A 98 1.63 20.00 0.01
N ILE A 99 2.55 19.98 -0.97
CA ILE A 99 3.99 20.11 -0.71
C ILE A 99 4.32 21.48 -0.10
N GLY A 100 5.03 21.46 1.03
CA GLY A 100 5.53 22.67 1.68
C GLY A 100 4.51 23.45 2.50
N VAL A 101 3.33 22.90 2.78
CA VAL A 101 2.38 23.49 3.74
C VAL A 101 2.92 23.29 5.15
N LYS A 102 3.19 24.40 5.86
CA LYS A 102 3.75 24.39 7.23
C LYS A 102 2.81 24.96 8.28
N ASN A 103 1.92 25.86 7.90
CA ASN A 103 1.07 26.62 8.81
C ASN A 103 -0.39 26.59 8.37
N GLN A 104 -1.32 26.65 9.32
CA GLN A 104 -2.77 26.63 9.05
C GLN A 104 -3.30 27.88 8.33
N LYS A 105 -2.50 28.96 8.29
CA LYS A 105 -2.83 30.20 7.57
C LYS A 105 -2.67 30.06 6.05
N ASP A 106 -2.00 29.02 5.58
CA ASP A 106 -1.84 28.76 4.15
C ASP A 106 -3.21 28.45 3.52
N PRO A 107 -3.62 29.08 2.40
CA PRO A 107 -4.90 28.80 1.76
C PRO A 107 -5.08 27.32 1.39
N ARG A 108 -3.98 26.58 1.21
CA ARG A 108 -4.00 25.13 0.95
C ARG A 108 -4.49 24.31 2.15
N ASP A 109 -4.41 24.84 3.37
CA ASP A 109 -5.01 24.22 4.56
C ASP A 109 -6.54 24.14 4.45
N SER A 110 -7.16 25.23 3.98
CA SER A 110 -8.60 25.26 3.70
C SER A 110 -8.99 24.27 2.60
N LEU A 111 -8.13 24.06 1.60
CA LEU A 111 -8.34 23.03 0.58
C LEU A 111 -8.23 21.61 1.16
N HIS A 112 -7.40 21.35 2.16
CA HIS A 112 -7.28 20.04 2.79
C HIS A 112 -8.51 19.67 3.62
N HIS A 113 -9.03 20.64 4.39
CA HIS A 113 -10.15 20.45 5.31
C HIS A 113 -11.53 20.69 4.68
N GLY A 114 -11.61 21.49 3.63
CA GLY A 114 -12.86 21.92 2.99
C GLY A 114 -13.08 21.35 1.59
N GLY A 115 -14.08 21.87 0.89
CA GLY A 115 -14.31 21.57 -0.53
C GLY A 115 -14.68 20.11 -0.85
N TRP A 116 -15.21 19.36 0.11
CA TRP A 116 -15.46 17.92 -0.03
C TRP A 116 -16.34 17.51 -1.21
N MET A 117 -17.36 18.30 -1.54
CA MET A 117 -18.19 18.01 -2.71
C MET A 117 -17.36 18.07 -3.99
N MET A 118 -16.49 19.08 -4.13
CA MET A 118 -15.59 19.19 -5.28
C MET A 118 -14.59 18.03 -5.31
N LYS A 119 -14.09 17.59 -4.15
CA LYS A 119 -13.19 16.43 -4.04
C LYS A 119 -13.88 15.13 -4.47
N ILE A 120 -15.11 14.88 -4.02
CA ILE A 120 -15.86 13.67 -4.38
C ILE A 120 -16.19 13.67 -5.87
N ILE A 121 -16.64 14.80 -6.42
CA ILE A 121 -16.88 14.93 -7.86
C ILE A 121 -15.59 14.71 -8.64
N SER A 122 -14.49 15.36 -8.24
CA SER A 122 -13.18 15.19 -8.88
C SER A 122 -12.70 13.74 -8.83
N TRP A 123 -12.88 13.06 -7.70
CA TRP A 123 -12.56 11.63 -7.55
C TRP A 123 -13.42 10.75 -8.47
N CYS A 124 -14.74 10.95 -8.50
CA CYS A 124 -15.63 10.22 -9.41
C CYS A 124 -15.24 10.43 -10.88
N VAL A 125 -14.95 11.67 -11.27
CA VAL A 125 -14.51 12.01 -12.64
C VAL A 125 -13.18 11.32 -12.98
N LEU A 126 -12.20 11.34 -12.07
CA LEU A 126 -10.92 10.67 -12.29
C LEU A 126 -11.09 9.16 -12.45
N VAL A 127 -11.91 8.52 -11.61
CA VAL A 127 -12.20 7.08 -11.72
C VAL A 127 -12.89 6.77 -13.05
N LEU A 128 -13.90 7.55 -13.45
CA LEU A 128 -14.58 7.36 -14.73
C LEU A 128 -13.65 7.57 -15.93
N LEU A 129 -12.75 8.56 -15.86
CA LEU A 129 -11.79 8.85 -16.92
C LEU A 129 -10.85 7.66 -17.18
N MET A 130 -10.52 6.86 -16.14
CA MET A 130 -9.69 5.66 -16.31
C MET A 130 -10.36 4.56 -17.15
N PHE A 131 -11.69 4.58 -17.32
CA PHE A 131 -12.39 3.65 -18.23
C PHE A 131 -12.28 4.03 -19.70
N PHE A 132 -11.80 5.23 -20.01
CA PHE A 132 -11.52 5.69 -21.38
C PHE A 132 -10.03 5.54 -21.74
N LEU A 133 -9.16 5.17 -20.80
CA LEU A 133 -7.76 4.91 -21.07
C LEU A 133 -7.58 3.60 -21.85
N PRO A 134 -6.62 3.54 -22.79
CA PRO A 134 -6.33 2.32 -23.54
C PRO A 134 -5.75 1.24 -22.61
N ASN A 135 -5.96 -0.02 -23.00
CA ASN A 135 -5.51 -1.19 -22.23
C ASN A 135 -4.00 -1.16 -21.98
N GLU A 136 -3.20 -0.60 -22.89
CA GLU A 136 -1.74 -0.49 -22.71
C GLU A 136 -1.34 0.33 -21.48
N VAL A 137 -2.08 1.40 -21.17
CA VAL A 137 -1.76 2.23 -19.99
C VAL A 137 -2.17 1.54 -18.70
N ILE A 138 -3.30 0.82 -18.71
CA ILE A 138 -3.75 0.02 -17.55
C ILE A 138 -2.85 -1.19 -17.35
N SER A 139 -2.43 -1.81 -18.45
CA SER A 139 -1.44 -2.87 -18.50
C SER A 139 -0.10 -2.39 -17.97
N LEU A 140 0.36 -1.21 -18.36
CA LEU A 140 1.56 -0.60 -17.80
C LEU A 140 1.39 -0.36 -16.31
N TYR A 141 0.29 0.23 -15.85
CA TYR A 141 0.04 0.41 -14.41
C TYR A 141 0.06 -0.92 -13.62
N GLY A 142 -0.51 -1.99 -14.19
CA GLY A 142 -0.49 -3.34 -13.62
C GLY A 142 0.88 -4.04 -13.73
N ARG A 143 1.62 -3.88 -14.84
CA ARG A 143 2.96 -4.43 -15.06
C ARG A 143 4.02 -3.70 -14.26
N CYS A 144 3.94 -2.39 -14.14
CA CYS A 144 4.72 -1.60 -13.18
C CYS A 144 4.42 -2.04 -11.73
N ALA A 145 3.27 -2.69 -11.49
CA ALA A 145 2.94 -3.34 -10.23
C ALA A 145 3.49 -4.78 -10.13
N LEU A 146 4.07 -5.33 -11.21
CA LEU A 146 4.51 -6.72 -11.35
C LEU A 146 5.89 -6.99 -12.02
N THR A 147 6.74 -5.98 -12.29
CA THR A 147 8.17 -6.18 -12.68
C THR A 147 9.21 -5.60 -11.71
N THR A 148 10.14 -6.45 -11.23
CA THR A 148 11.55 -6.11 -10.97
C THR A 148 12.32 -7.39 -10.62
N LEU A 149 13.51 -7.52 -11.24
CA LEU A 149 14.63 -8.41 -10.93
C LEU A 149 14.47 -9.89 -11.28
N SER A 150 14.49 -10.21 -12.59
CA SER A 150 15.27 -11.29 -13.23
C SER A 150 14.66 -11.64 -14.59
N ASP A 151 14.92 -10.84 -15.62
CA ASP A 151 14.93 -11.40 -16.98
C ASP A 151 15.94 -10.65 -17.88
N PRO A 152 17.06 -11.29 -18.26
CA PRO A 152 17.92 -10.81 -19.33
C PRO A 152 17.32 -11.02 -20.74
N ARG A 153 16.13 -11.64 -20.88
CA ARG A 153 15.49 -11.94 -22.17
C ARG A 153 14.35 -10.99 -22.52
N CYS A 154 14.61 -9.69 -22.49
CA CYS A 154 13.97 -8.78 -23.43
C CYS A 154 14.80 -8.76 -24.73
N GLU A 155 14.82 -9.89 -25.44
CA GLU A 155 15.06 -9.86 -26.88
C GLU A 155 13.77 -9.39 -27.57
N PRO A 156 13.81 -8.47 -28.53
CA PRO A 156 12.65 -8.21 -29.35
C PRO A 156 12.37 -9.46 -30.18
N PHE A 157 11.24 -10.12 -29.90
CA PHE A 157 10.71 -11.21 -30.70
C PHE A 157 10.39 -10.68 -32.11
N CYS A 158 11.37 -10.78 -33.01
CA CYS A 158 11.13 -10.73 -34.44
C CYS A 158 10.19 -11.90 -34.78
N ALA A 159 9.03 -11.57 -35.36
CA ALA A 159 8.03 -12.54 -35.79
C ALA A 159 8.64 -13.68 -36.60
N SER A 160 8.14 -14.90 -36.38
CA SER A 160 8.46 -16.09 -37.15
C SER A 160 8.07 -15.92 -38.62
N ASP A 161 9.05 -16.14 -39.51
CA ASP A 161 8.91 -16.15 -40.96
C ASP A 161 8.13 -17.39 -41.42
N GLU A 162 6.82 -17.24 -41.61
CA GLU A 162 6.07 -18.02 -42.60
C GLU A 162 4.91 -17.12 -43.09
N ASP A 163 4.76 -16.99 -44.40
CA ASP A 163 3.76 -16.17 -45.11
C ASP A 163 4.00 -14.65 -45.28
N ARG A 164 5.10 -14.26 -45.93
CA ARG A 164 5.10 -12.97 -46.65
C ARG A 164 5.98 -12.91 -47.90
N ALA A 165 5.63 -13.71 -48.90
CA ALA A 165 5.92 -13.39 -50.29
C ALA A 165 4.85 -12.43 -50.85
N LEU A 166 5.32 -11.51 -51.72
CA LEU A 166 4.59 -10.62 -52.62
C LEU A 166 4.14 -9.24 -52.10
N LEU A 167 4.90 -8.23 -52.57
CA LEU A 167 4.48 -6.84 -52.84
C LEU A 167 4.06 -5.96 -51.64
N GLY A 168 5.02 -5.57 -50.81
CA GLY A 168 4.82 -4.46 -49.85
C GLY A 168 6.05 -3.98 -49.06
N GLN A 169 7.27 -4.45 -49.36
CA GLN A 169 8.39 -4.34 -48.42
C GLN A 169 9.18 -3.02 -48.43
N ILE A 170 9.01 -2.12 -49.41
CA ILE A 170 9.81 -0.87 -49.45
C ILE A 170 9.09 0.29 -48.74
N LYS A 171 7.75 0.39 -48.86
CA LYS A 171 6.98 1.45 -48.21
C LYS A 171 6.87 1.23 -46.69
N ALA A 172 6.65 -0.02 -46.27
CA ALA A 172 6.64 -0.40 -44.85
C ALA A 172 8.01 -0.21 -44.16
N ARG A 173 9.12 -0.44 -44.86
CA ARG A 173 10.48 -0.21 -44.31
C ARG A 173 10.82 1.27 -44.12
N LEU A 174 10.24 2.17 -44.91
CA LEU A 174 10.44 3.62 -44.76
C LEU A 174 9.57 4.23 -43.65
N GLU A 175 8.34 3.74 -43.48
CA GLU A 175 7.44 4.15 -42.40
C GLU A 175 7.91 3.59 -41.04
N ALA A 176 8.39 2.35 -40.99
CA ALA A 176 9.00 1.76 -39.79
C ALA A 176 10.30 2.47 -39.36
N ARG A 177 11.13 2.95 -40.30
CA ARG A 177 12.33 3.74 -39.99
C ARG A 177 12.00 5.14 -39.44
N ARG A 178 10.88 5.76 -39.85
CA ARG A 178 10.42 7.03 -39.26
C ARG A 178 9.79 6.83 -37.88
N ALA A 179 9.02 5.77 -37.68
CA ALA A 179 8.46 5.42 -36.37
C ALA A 179 9.55 5.08 -35.35
N CYS A 180 10.59 4.33 -35.76
CA CYS A 180 11.73 3.98 -34.90
C CYS A 180 12.60 5.20 -34.55
N LYS A 181 12.76 6.16 -35.46
CA LYS A 181 13.53 7.39 -35.21
C LYS A 181 12.76 8.38 -34.33
N LEU A 182 11.42 8.43 -34.46
CA LEU A 182 10.55 9.21 -33.57
C LEU A 182 10.47 8.60 -32.16
N SER A 183 10.45 7.27 -32.05
CA SER A 183 10.53 6.54 -30.77
C SER A 183 11.87 6.76 -30.08
N SER A 184 13.00 6.70 -30.80
CA SER A 184 14.33 6.94 -30.21
C SER A 184 14.53 8.40 -29.77
N SER A 185 13.92 9.38 -30.45
CA SER A 185 13.96 10.78 -30.02
C SER A 185 12.98 11.09 -28.88
N LEU A 186 11.87 10.37 -28.77
CA LEU A 186 10.96 10.42 -27.62
C LEU A 186 11.58 9.75 -26.38
N ASP A 187 12.34 8.66 -26.55
CA ASP A 187 13.15 8.04 -25.49
C ASP A 187 14.25 8.97 -24.96
N GLU A 188 14.84 9.80 -25.82
CA GLU A 188 15.87 10.76 -25.41
C GLU A 188 15.29 11.96 -24.65
N ILE A 189 14.05 12.36 -24.95
CA ILE A 189 13.29 13.38 -24.20
C ILE A 189 12.72 12.79 -22.89
N ALA A 190 12.36 11.50 -22.85
CA ALA A 190 11.89 10.81 -21.65
C ALA A 190 13.00 10.58 -20.60
N ARG A 191 14.27 10.69 -20.99
CA ARG A 191 15.44 10.59 -20.09
C ARG A 191 15.68 11.80 -19.17
N LEU A 192 14.87 12.86 -19.27
CA LEU A 192 15.01 14.07 -18.42
C LEU A 192 14.16 14.08 -17.13
N GLY A 193 13.55 12.97 -16.73
CA GLY A 193 13.09 12.81 -15.35
C GLY A 193 11.89 11.90 -15.16
N VAL A 194 12.15 10.78 -14.47
CA VAL A 194 11.21 9.77 -13.95
C VAL A 194 10.86 8.65 -14.95
N GLU A 195 11.60 7.53 -14.90
CA GLU A 195 11.20 6.26 -15.52
C GLU A 195 9.90 5.73 -14.87
N PRO A 196 8.80 5.54 -15.62
CA PRO A 196 7.52 5.08 -15.06
C PRO A 196 7.44 3.54 -14.89
N GLU A 197 8.49 2.78 -15.21
CA GLU A 197 8.46 1.31 -15.21
C GLU A 197 8.63 0.65 -13.81
N THR A 198 9.11 1.38 -12.81
CA THR A 198 9.43 0.85 -11.47
C THR A 198 8.48 1.28 -10.36
N THR A 199 7.51 2.14 -10.64
CA THR A 199 6.80 2.90 -9.60
C THR A 199 5.77 2.06 -8.82
N SER A 200 5.15 1.02 -9.41
CA SER A 200 3.94 0.43 -8.81
C SER A 200 4.15 -0.73 -7.83
N LYS A 201 5.16 -1.59 -8.07
CA LYS A 201 5.66 -2.56 -7.08
C LYS A 201 6.33 -1.91 -5.91
N PHE A 202 7.20 -0.95 -6.23
CA PHE A 202 7.85 -0.17 -5.22
C PHE A 202 6.78 0.48 -4.35
N GLY A 203 5.68 0.96 -4.94
CA GLY A 203 4.53 1.46 -4.19
C GLY A 203 3.85 0.43 -3.27
N ALA A 204 3.51 -0.76 -3.77
CA ALA A 204 2.88 -1.81 -2.95
C ALA A 204 3.80 -2.38 -1.87
N GLY A 205 5.08 -2.61 -2.19
CA GLY A 205 6.12 -3.03 -1.25
C GLY A 205 6.45 -1.94 -0.22
N LEU A 206 6.50 -0.67 -0.64
CA LEU A 206 6.66 0.48 0.26
C LEU A 206 5.44 0.62 1.18
N PHE A 207 4.23 0.35 0.69
CA PHE A 207 3.06 0.33 1.54
C PHE A 207 3.11 -0.82 2.57
N LEU A 208 3.59 -2.00 2.18
CA LEU A 208 3.87 -3.08 3.15
C LEU A 208 4.89 -2.64 4.21
N LEU A 209 5.94 -1.91 3.83
CA LEU A 209 6.88 -1.32 4.81
C LEU A 209 6.22 -0.26 5.70
N VAL A 210 5.31 0.56 5.17
CA VAL A 210 4.50 1.48 5.97
C VAL A 210 3.61 0.70 6.95
N GLN A 211 2.95 -0.37 6.51
CA GLN A 211 2.17 -1.25 7.40
C GLN A 211 3.04 -1.85 8.51
N VAL A 212 4.28 -2.24 8.21
CA VAL A 212 5.24 -2.72 9.20
C VAL A 212 5.57 -1.65 10.23
N VAL A 213 5.86 -0.41 9.79
CA VAL A 213 6.16 0.70 10.72
C VAL A 213 4.95 1.02 11.60
N LEU A 214 3.74 1.02 11.03
CA LEU A 214 2.50 1.22 11.77
C LEU A 214 2.23 0.10 12.76
N LEU A 215 2.53 -1.15 12.38
CA LEU A 215 2.43 -2.30 13.28
C LEU A 215 3.42 -2.17 14.45
N LEU A 216 4.66 -1.77 14.18
CA LEU A 216 5.66 -1.54 15.21
C LEU A 216 5.21 -0.45 16.20
N ASP A 217 4.78 0.72 15.70
CA ASP A 217 4.25 1.81 16.53
C ASP A 217 3.02 1.37 17.34
N PHE A 218 2.12 0.59 16.73
CA PHE A 218 0.97 0.03 17.42
C PHE A 218 1.37 -0.92 18.55
N VAL A 219 2.28 -1.85 18.28
CA VAL A 219 2.67 -2.88 19.24
C VAL A 219 3.49 -2.28 20.39
N HIS A 220 4.39 -1.34 20.11
CA HIS A 220 5.10 -0.58 21.15
C HIS A 220 4.12 0.29 21.95
N GLY A 221 3.22 1.03 21.30
CA GLY A 221 2.21 1.83 22.00
C GLY A 221 1.21 0.98 22.81
N TRP A 222 0.92 -0.24 22.38
CA TRP A 222 0.12 -1.19 23.14
C TRP A 222 0.87 -1.65 24.39
N ASN A 223 2.14 -2.03 24.23
CA ASN A 223 3.02 -2.38 25.34
C ASN A 223 3.11 -1.26 26.37
N ASP A 224 3.40 -0.03 25.94
CA ASP A 224 3.63 1.09 26.85
C ASP A 224 2.37 1.46 27.63
N LYS A 225 1.19 1.30 27.02
CA LYS A 225 -0.10 1.45 27.72
C LYS A 225 -0.28 0.41 28.82
N TRP A 226 0.00 -0.87 28.52
CA TRP A 226 -0.15 -1.95 29.49
C TRP A 226 0.85 -1.84 30.64
N VAL A 227 2.11 -1.55 30.32
CA VAL A 227 3.16 -1.31 31.31
C VAL A 227 2.86 -0.06 32.13
N GLY A 228 2.33 0.99 31.51
CA GLY A 228 2.01 2.26 32.17
C GLY A 228 0.83 2.22 33.14
N TYR A 229 -0.01 1.18 33.12
CA TYR A 229 -1.03 0.98 34.15
C TYR A 229 -0.41 0.58 35.50
N ASP A 230 0.79 -0.01 35.50
CA ASP A 230 1.53 -0.41 36.71
C ASP A 230 0.73 -1.32 37.67
N GLU A 231 -0.10 -2.21 37.11
CA GLU A 231 -0.87 -3.20 37.88
C GLU A 231 -0.45 -4.63 37.52
N GLN A 232 -0.43 -5.52 38.51
CA GLN A 232 -0.06 -6.93 38.35
C GLN A 232 -0.88 -7.65 37.27
N PHE A 233 -2.16 -7.30 37.13
CA PHE A 233 -3.03 -7.88 36.11
C PHE A 233 -2.50 -7.65 34.69
N TRP A 234 -2.06 -6.43 34.37
CA TRP A 234 -1.57 -6.08 33.04
C TRP A 234 -0.22 -6.74 32.73
N TYR A 235 0.65 -6.93 33.73
CA TYR A 235 1.88 -7.71 33.55
C TYR A 235 1.61 -9.19 33.28
N ILE A 236 0.64 -9.79 33.97
CA ILE A 236 0.22 -11.17 33.69
C ILE A 236 -0.39 -11.26 32.29
N ALA A 237 -1.26 -10.32 31.91
CA ALA A 237 -1.84 -10.27 30.57
C ALA A 237 -0.76 -10.15 29.49
N LEU A 238 0.22 -9.27 29.69
CA LEU A 238 1.37 -9.09 28.79
C LEU A 238 2.11 -10.42 28.60
N PHE A 239 2.48 -11.09 29.69
CA PHE A 239 3.18 -12.36 29.63
C PHE A 239 2.35 -13.46 28.93
N VAL A 240 1.06 -13.58 29.25
CA VAL A 240 0.17 -14.59 28.65
C VAL A 240 0.04 -14.36 27.15
N VAL A 241 -0.19 -13.13 26.71
CA VAL A 241 -0.27 -12.80 25.28
C VAL A 241 1.06 -13.13 24.59
N SER A 242 2.19 -12.77 25.19
CA SER A 242 3.51 -13.09 24.64
C SER A 242 3.75 -14.59 24.49
N LEU A 243 3.40 -15.36 25.51
CA LEU A 243 3.53 -16.81 25.51
C LEU A 243 2.70 -17.44 24.38
N VAL A 244 1.44 -17.02 24.23
CA VAL A 244 0.55 -17.49 23.16
C VAL A 244 1.13 -17.16 21.79
N CYS A 245 1.62 -15.93 21.58
CA CYS A 245 2.21 -15.52 20.31
C CYS A 245 3.47 -16.32 19.96
N TYR A 246 4.36 -16.61 20.92
CA TYR A 246 5.53 -17.45 20.66
C TYR A 246 5.16 -18.91 20.39
N VAL A 247 4.26 -19.51 21.17
CA VAL A 247 3.77 -20.88 20.92
C VAL A 247 3.13 -20.97 19.52
N ALA A 248 2.31 -19.99 19.15
CA ALA A 248 1.73 -19.91 17.82
C ALA A 248 2.80 -19.78 16.73
N THR A 249 3.88 -19.02 16.98
CA THR A 249 5.00 -18.88 16.04
C THR A 249 5.69 -20.23 15.80
N PHE A 250 6.09 -20.95 16.85
CA PHE A 250 6.75 -22.26 16.72
C PHE A 250 5.84 -23.31 16.06
N PHE A 251 4.58 -23.38 16.47
CA PHE A 251 3.60 -24.29 15.87
C PHE A 251 3.40 -23.97 14.39
N PHE A 252 3.26 -22.69 14.04
CA PHE A 252 3.06 -22.28 12.67
C PHE A 252 4.31 -22.57 11.81
N SER A 253 5.53 -22.37 12.32
CA SER A 253 6.75 -22.78 11.64
C SER A 253 6.79 -24.28 11.34
N ALA A 254 6.34 -25.13 12.27
CA ALA A 254 6.25 -26.57 12.05
C ALA A 254 5.27 -26.92 10.91
N LEU A 255 4.14 -26.21 10.84
CA LEU A 255 3.21 -26.34 9.70
C LEU A 255 3.85 -25.88 8.39
N LEU A 256 4.66 -24.82 8.39
CA LEU A 256 5.36 -24.37 7.18
C LEU A 256 6.37 -25.41 6.70
N PHE A 257 7.15 -26.03 7.60
CA PHE A 257 8.02 -27.13 7.20
C PHE A 257 7.19 -28.30 6.62
N HIS A 258 6.05 -28.62 7.22
CA HIS A 258 5.19 -29.69 6.69
C HIS A 258 4.65 -29.39 5.29
N TRP A 259 4.21 -28.16 5.02
CA TRP A 259 3.60 -27.78 3.73
C TRP A 259 4.59 -27.42 2.63
N PHE A 260 5.74 -26.83 2.98
CA PHE A 260 6.69 -26.25 2.01
C PHE A 260 8.02 -27.02 1.90
N THR A 261 8.21 -28.09 2.68
CA THR A 261 9.39 -28.97 2.61
C THR A 261 8.99 -30.46 2.57
N PRO A 262 8.28 -30.90 1.51
CA PRO A 262 7.88 -32.31 1.37
C PRO A 262 9.09 -33.25 1.25
N SER A 263 9.00 -34.43 1.86
CA SER A 263 10.06 -35.45 1.77
C SER A 263 10.26 -35.94 0.33
N GLY A 264 11.51 -35.99 -0.12
CA GLY A 264 11.88 -36.49 -1.45
C GLY A 264 12.13 -35.43 -2.52
N GLN A 265 12.11 -34.15 -2.17
CA GLN A 265 12.46 -33.03 -3.06
C GLN A 265 13.46 -32.09 -2.36
N ASP A 266 14.37 -31.48 -3.13
CA ASP A 266 15.38 -30.55 -2.61
C ASP A 266 14.82 -29.14 -2.42
N CYS A 267 14.06 -28.93 -1.34
CA CYS A 267 13.42 -27.65 -0.99
C CYS A 267 14.30 -26.76 -0.10
N GLY A 268 15.58 -26.61 -0.47
CA GLY A 268 16.58 -25.89 0.32
C GLY A 268 16.26 -24.41 0.54
N LEU A 269 15.66 -23.74 -0.46
CA LEU A 269 15.31 -22.32 -0.37
C LEU A 269 14.18 -22.07 0.65
N ASN A 270 13.13 -22.88 0.61
CA ASN A 270 12.02 -22.78 1.55
C ASN A 270 12.48 -23.10 2.97
N THR A 271 13.32 -24.13 3.11
CA THR A 271 13.98 -24.48 4.37
C THR A 271 14.78 -23.31 4.92
N PHE A 272 15.58 -22.65 4.09
CA PHE A 272 16.36 -21.47 4.46
C PHE A 272 15.46 -20.33 4.94
N PHE A 273 14.41 -19.98 4.19
CA PHE A 273 13.50 -18.90 4.59
C PHE A 273 12.82 -19.18 5.94
N ILE A 274 12.27 -20.38 6.15
CA ILE A 274 11.60 -20.74 7.41
C ILE A 274 12.60 -20.75 8.57
N ALA A 275 13.74 -21.42 8.40
CA ALA A 275 14.77 -21.54 9.44
C ALA A 275 15.34 -20.17 9.84
N MET A 276 15.62 -19.32 8.86
CA MET A 276 16.16 -17.98 9.12
C MET A 276 15.12 -17.12 9.87
N THR A 277 13.84 -17.16 9.49
CA THR A 277 12.79 -16.44 10.23
C THR A 277 12.63 -16.95 11.67
N LEU A 278 12.78 -18.27 11.88
CA LEU A 278 12.73 -18.86 13.21
C LEU A 278 13.92 -18.43 14.08
N ILE A 279 15.13 -18.38 13.52
CA ILE A 279 16.33 -17.88 14.21
C ILE A 279 16.12 -16.42 14.61
N VAL A 280 15.59 -15.59 13.72
CA VAL A 280 15.28 -14.18 13.99
C VAL A 280 14.26 -14.04 15.13
N ALA A 281 13.21 -14.87 15.18
CA ALA A 281 12.23 -14.86 16.27
C ALA A 281 12.87 -15.18 17.64
N ILE A 282 13.82 -16.12 17.69
CA ILE A 282 14.58 -16.44 18.91
C ILE A 282 15.49 -15.28 19.29
N LEU A 283 16.16 -14.66 18.32
CA LEU A 283 17.02 -13.49 18.55
C LEU A 283 16.24 -12.31 19.13
N PHE A 284 15.00 -12.06 18.69
CA PHE A 284 14.15 -11.03 19.27
C PHE A 284 13.89 -11.28 20.76
N ALA A 285 13.61 -12.53 21.15
CA ALA A 285 13.39 -12.88 22.55
C ALA A 285 14.65 -12.63 23.40
N ILE A 286 15.82 -13.05 22.89
CA ILE A 286 17.12 -12.87 23.59
C ILE A 286 17.41 -11.38 23.79
N VAL A 287 17.26 -10.57 22.74
CA VAL A 287 17.58 -9.14 22.80
C VAL A 287 16.58 -8.36 23.64
N ALA A 288 15.29 -8.68 23.54
CA ALA A 288 14.25 -8.04 24.35
C ALA A 288 14.42 -8.31 25.86
N LEU A 289 14.92 -9.50 26.23
CA LEU A 289 15.19 -9.88 27.62
C LEU A 289 16.57 -9.42 28.11
N HIS A 290 17.42 -8.87 27.24
CA HIS A 290 18.76 -8.46 27.62
C HIS A 290 18.70 -7.24 28.56
N PRO A 291 19.37 -7.27 29.74
CA PRO A 291 19.23 -6.24 30.77
C PRO A 291 19.68 -4.85 30.32
N ALA A 292 20.56 -4.75 29.31
CA ALA A 292 21.00 -3.44 28.79
C ALA A 292 19.97 -2.73 27.91
N VAL A 293 18.97 -3.45 27.38
CA VAL A 293 17.99 -2.91 26.41
C VAL A 293 16.70 -2.46 27.11
N ASN A 294 16.41 -2.98 28.32
CA ASN A 294 15.13 -2.76 29.02
C ASN A 294 13.90 -2.98 28.10
N GLY A 295 13.99 -3.99 27.23
CA GLY A 295 12.94 -4.32 26.27
C GLY A 295 11.76 -5.02 26.92
N SER A 296 10.66 -5.14 26.15
CA SER A 296 9.50 -5.93 26.53
C SER A 296 9.31 -7.13 25.60
N ILE A 297 8.85 -8.24 26.17
CA ILE A 297 8.64 -9.49 25.45
C ILE A 297 7.36 -9.48 24.59
N LEU A 298 6.40 -8.59 24.86
CA LEU A 298 5.17 -8.46 24.07
C LEU A 298 5.46 -8.01 22.64
N PRO A 299 6.16 -6.89 22.41
CA PRO A 299 6.58 -6.54 21.07
C PRO A 299 7.39 -7.63 20.37
N ALA A 300 8.31 -8.28 21.07
CA ALA A 300 9.14 -9.33 20.49
C ALA A 300 8.30 -10.50 19.96
N SER A 301 7.33 -10.96 20.75
CA SER A 301 6.46 -12.09 20.41
C SER A 301 5.50 -11.79 19.25
N VAL A 302 4.89 -10.61 19.21
CA VAL A 302 3.91 -10.24 18.18
C VAL A 302 4.61 -10.03 16.84
N ILE A 303 5.77 -9.36 16.84
CA ILE A 303 6.56 -9.14 15.63
C ILE A 303 7.16 -10.46 15.13
N SER A 304 7.57 -11.37 16.02
CA SER A 304 8.01 -12.73 15.63
C SER A 304 6.92 -13.48 14.86
N PHE A 305 5.69 -13.47 15.38
CA PHE A 305 4.56 -14.12 14.72
C PHE A 305 4.24 -13.48 13.37
N TYR A 306 4.31 -12.15 13.28
CA TYR A 306 4.10 -11.42 12.03
C TYR A 306 5.18 -11.72 10.99
N CYS A 307 6.46 -11.80 11.38
CA CYS A 307 7.54 -12.21 10.49
C CYS A 307 7.31 -13.64 9.93
N MET A 308 6.84 -14.57 10.78
CA MET A 308 6.47 -15.91 10.34
C MET A 308 5.27 -15.91 9.38
N TYR A 309 4.29 -15.03 9.60
CA TYR A 309 3.19 -14.79 8.68
C TYR A 309 3.66 -14.22 7.32
N LEU A 310 4.60 -13.28 7.30
CA LEU A 310 5.19 -12.78 6.06
C LEU A 310 5.96 -13.87 5.32
N CYS A 311 6.69 -14.73 6.05
CA CYS A 311 7.35 -15.90 5.48
C CYS A 311 6.32 -16.84 4.82
N TYR A 312 5.28 -17.26 5.56
CA TYR A 312 4.17 -18.05 5.03
C TYR A 312 3.57 -17.42 3.77
N SER A 313 3.24 -16.14 3.83
CA SER A 313 2.61 -15.46 2.71
C SER A 313 3.54 -15.36 1.50
N GLY A 314 4.86 -15.29 1.72
CA GLY A 314 5.88 -15.40 0.69
C GLY A 314 5.87 -16.77 0.03
N LEU A 315 6.02 -17.84 0.81
CA LEU A 315 6.05 -19.22 0.31
C LEU A 315 4.74 -19.62 -0.37
N ALA A 316 3.59 -19.20 0.17
CA ALA A 316 2.28 -19.41 -0.45
C ALA A 316 2.14 -18.71 -1.81
N SER A 317 3.00 -17.71 -2.09
CA SER A 317 3.04 -17.00 -3.36
C SER A 317 4.02 -17.62 -4.38
N GLU A 318 4.58 -18.80 -4.10
CA GLU A 318 5.49 -19.51 -5.00
C GLU A 318 4.80 -19.99 -6.28
N PRO A 319 5.50 -19.95 -7.43
CA PRO A 319 4.99 -20.45 -8.70
C PRO A 319 4.43 -21.87 -8.62
N ARG A 320 3.37 -22.14 -9.41
CA ARG A 320 2.68 -23.45 -9.38
C ARG A 320 3.51 -24.61 -9.91
N ASP A 321 4.52 -24.32 -10.73
CA ASP A 321 5.52 -25.27 -11.23
C ASP A 321 6.61 -25.59 -10.20
N TYR A 322 6.63 -24.91 -9.05
CA TYR A 322 7.56 -25.19 -7.97
C TYR A 322 7.04 -26.31 -7.06
N GLU A 323 7.62 -27.50 -7.20
CA GLU A 323 7.21 -28.75 -6.52
C GLU A 323 7.22 -28.70 -4.98
N CYS A 324 7.92 -27.72 -4.39
CA CYS A 324 8.03 -27.56 -2.95
C CYS A 324 6.78 -26.95 -2.31
N ASN A 325 5.93 -26.25 -3.07
CA ASN A 325 4.71 -25.67 -2.54
C ASN A 325 3.56 -26.70 -2.49
N GLY A 326 3.43 -27.39 -1.36
CA GLY A 326 2.37 -28.37 -1.13
C GLY A 326 0.95 -27.79 -1.05
N LEU A 327 0.80 -26.46 -0.93
CA LEU A 327 -0.49 -25.80 -0.77
C LEU A 327 -1.32 -25.79 -2.07
N HIS A 328 -0.65 -25.85 -3.23
CA HIS A 328 -1.29 -25.92 -4.54
C HIS A 328 -2.08 -27.21 -4.75
N LYS A 329 -1.77 -28.28 -3.99
CA LYS A 329 -2.55 -29.54 -4.03
C LYS A 329 -3.92 -29.41 -3.38
N HIS A 330 -4.12 -28.42 -2.51
CA HIS A 330 -5.34 -28.24 -1.73
C HIS A 330 -6.15 -26.99 -2.08
N SER A 331 -5.60 -26.06 -2.88
CA SER A 331 -6.20 -24.75 -3.11
C SER A 331 -6.02 -24.31 -4.57
N LYS A 332 -7.10 -24.22 -5.35
CA LYS A 332 -7.05 -23.74 -6.75
C LYS A 332 -7.24 -22.22 -6.89
N ALA A 333 -7.67 -21.54 -5.84
CA ALA A 333 -7.95 -20.11 -5.84
C ALA A 333 -7.63 -19.49 -4.48
N VAL A 334 -7.21 -18.22 -4.47
CA VAL A 334 -7.12 -17.41 -3.24
C VAL A 334 -8.53 -17.27 -2.66
N SER A 335 -8.74 -17.75 -1.42
CA SER A 335 -10.04 -17.66 -0.76
C SER A 335 -10.51 -16.21 -0.67
N THR A 336 -11.79 -15.97 -0.97
CA THR A 336 -12.45 -14.66 -0.79
C THR A 336 -12.24 -14.10 0.62
N SER A 337 -12.14 -14.98 1.62
CA SER A 337 -11.84 -14.60 3.01
C SER A 337 -10.45 -13.98 3.18
N SER A 338 -9.43 -14.50 2.49
CA SER A 338 -8.06 -13.95 2.52
C SER A 338 -8.00 -12.56 1.89
N LEU A 339 -8.74 -12.36 0.79
CA LEU A 339 -8.87 -11.05 0.14
C LEU A 339 -9.59 -10.04 1.04
N ALA A 340 -10.70 -10.46 1.65
CA ALA A 340 -11.45 -9.63 2.59
C ALA A 340 -10.59 -9.25 3.81
N PHE A 341 -9.83 -10.19 4.36
CA PHE A 341 -8.93 -9.93 5.48
C PHE A 341 -7.80 -8.95 5.13
N GLY A 342 -7.18 -9.09 3.95
CA GLY A 342 -6.16 -8.15 3.49
C GLY A 342 -6.72 -6.74 3.27
N LEU A 343 -7.96 -6.64 2.77
CA LEU A 343 -8.60 -5.36 2.51
C LEU A 343 -8.95 -4.66 3.82
N LEU A 344 -9.51 -5.42 4.77
CA LEU A 344 -9.79 -4.95 6.11
C LEU A 344 -8.50 -4.46 6.79
N THR A 345 -7.43 -5.23 6.72
CA THR A 345 -6.11 -4.86 7.27
C THR A 345 -5.60 -3.56 6.65
N THR A 346 -5.80 -3.38 5.34
CA THR A 346 -5.41 -2.15 4.64
C THR A 346 -6.18 -0.95 5.14
N VAL A 347 -7.51 -1.07 5.26
CA VAL A 347 -8.36 -0.01 5.81
C VAL A 347 -7.97 0.32 7.25
N LEU A 348 -7.79 -0.69 8.10
CA LEU A 348 -7.37 -0.51 9.49
C LEU A 348 -6.01 0.18 9.59
N SER A 349 -5.04 -0.18 8.75
CA SER A 349 -3.71 0.45 8.71
C SER A 349 -3.80 1.92 8.33
N VAL A 350 -4.57 2.25 7.28
CA VAL A 350 -4.78 3.64 6.83
C VAL A 350 -5.51 4.46 7.90
N VAL A 351 -6.55 3.89 8.53
CA VAL A 351 -7.28 4.54 9.63
C VAL A 351 -6.36 4.76 10.84
N TYR A 352 -5.56 3.76 11.20
CA TYR A 352 -4.59 3.87 12.30
C TYR A 352 -3.57 4.98 12.03
N SER A 353 -2.96 4.98 10.83
CA SER A 353 -2.04 6.05 10.41
C SER A 353 -2.70 7.42 10.47
N ALA A 354 -3.95 7.53 10.01
CA ALA A 354 -4.69 8.78 10.03
C ALA A 354 -4.95 9.26 11.46
N VAL A 355 -5.35 8.38 12.38
CA VAL A 355 -5.60 8.74 13.79
C VAL A 355 -4.28 9.12 14.49
N ARG A 356 -3.24 8.30 14.34
CA ARG A 356 -1.93 8.49 14.98
C ARG A 356 -1.25 9.80 14.56
N ALA A 357 -1.36 10.19 13.29
CA ALA A 357 -0.82 11.45 12.77
C ALA A 357 -1.33 12.72 13.50
N GLY A 358 -2.42 12.64 14.26
CA GLY A 358 -2.90 13.76 15.07
C GLY A 358 -2.90 13.51 16.56
N SER A 359 -2.31 12.39 16.99
CA SER A 359 -2.09 12.07 18.41
C SER A 359 -0.62 12.17 18.80
N SER A 360 0.33 12.25 17.85
CA SER A 360 1.76 12.10 18.16
C SER A 360 2.65 12.95 17.27
N THR A 361 3.49 13.73 17.92
CA THR A 361 4.42 14.70 17.34
C THR A 361 5.79 14.13 16.97
N THR A 362 6.00 12.80 16.93
CA THR A 362 7.37 12.29 17.14
C THR A 362 8.04 11.37 16.12
N LEU A 363 7.42 10.79 15.08
CA LEU A 363 8.18 9.79 14.29
C LEU A 363 8.42 10.07 12.80
N LEU A 364 7.73 11.00 12.13
CA LEU A 364 7.90 11.15 10.66
C LEU A 364 7.71 12.58 10.10
N SER A 365 7.83 13.66 10.89
CA SER A 365 7.42 15.00 10.38
C SER A 365 8.22 16.23 10.80
N SER A 366 9.44 16.11 11.34
CA SER A 366 10.26 17.28 11.63
C SER A 366 11.47 17.38 10.68
N PRO A 367 11.59 18.45 9.86
CA PRO A 367 12.89 18.85 9.32
C PRO A 367 13.80 19.29 10.49
N PRO A 368 15.12 19.02 10.43
CA PRO A 368 16.02 19.48 11.47
C PRO A 368 16.21 20.99 11.32
N SER A 369 15.69 21.77 12.26
CA SER A 369 16.20 23.12 12.49
C SER A 369 16.78 23.17 13.89
N SER A 370 18.10 22.98 13.94
CA SER A 370 19.13 23.37 14.92
C SER A 370 18.76 23.53 16.41
N PRO A 371 19.55 22.96 17.34
CA PRO A 371 19.29 22.98 18.77
C PRO A 371 19.90 24.20 19.46
N ARG A 372 19.18 24.87 20.36
CA ARG A 372 19.79 25.50 21.55
C ARG A 372 18.79 25.88 22.65
N ALA A 373 19.11 25.42 23.86
CA ALA A 373 18.66 25.88 25.18
C ALA A 373 17.16 25.70 25.49
N GLY A 374 16.74 25.12 26.60
CA GLY A 374 17.38 24.91 27.90
C GLY A 374 16.24 24.89 28.92
N ALA A 375 16.36 24.01 29.91
CA ALA A 375 15.36 23.75 30.94
C ALA A 375 14.82 25.01 31.64
N GLY A 376 13.55 24.96 32.04
CA GLY A 376 12.97 25.87 33.03
C GLY A 376 11.49 26.14 32.80
N ARG A 377 10.61 25.45 33.53
CA ARG A 377 9.27 25.98 33.84
C ARG A 377 9.43 27.11 34.86
N PRO A 378 8.74 28.25 34.70
CA PRO A 378 8.16 28.91 35.87
C PRO A 378 6.65 29.09 35.74
N LEU A 379 6.01 28.99 36.90
CA LEU A 379 4.60 29.18 37.20
C LEU A 379 4.24 30.69 37.22
N LEU A 380 3.14 31.03 36.55
CA LEU A 380 2.31 32.27 36.60
C LEU A 380 2.97 33.64 36.35
N PRO A 381 2.22 34.60 35.75
CA PRO A 381 1.76 35.73 36.56
C PRO A 381 0.37 36.32 36.22
N LEU A 382 -0.20 36.97 37.23
CA LEU A 382 -1.34 37.89 37.20
C LEU A 382 -0.93 39.28 36.67
N ASP A 383 -1.83 39.94 35.93
CA ASP A 383 -1.94 41.37 35.60
C ASP A 383 -0.78 42.13 34.93
N LYS A 384 -1.01 42.60 33.69
CA LYS A 384 -1.29 44.02 33.38
C LYS A 384 -1.58 44.26 31.90
N ALA A 385 -2.55 45.15 31.67
CA ALA A 385 -2.92 45.70 30.38
C ALA A 385 -1.73 46.36 29.66
N GLY A 386 -1.49 45.87 28.46
CA GLY A 386 -0.77 46.54 27.38
C GLY A 386 -1.38 46.00 26.09
N GLU A 387 -2.04 46.87 25.33
CA GLU A 387 -2.42 46.57 23.95
C GLU A 387 -1.12 46.48 23.12
N GLU A 388 -0.49 45.31 23.14
CA GLU A 388 0.44 44.91 22.10
C GLU A 388 -0.37 44.05 21.11
N GLU A 389 -0.40 44.48 19.85
CA GLU A 389 -0.80 43.61 18.74
C GLU A 389 0.03 42.32 18.84
N GLU A 390 -0.54 41.27 19.42
CA GLU A 390 -0.08 39.91 19.18
C GLU A 390 -0.22 39.70 17.67
N THR A 391 0.89 39.87 16.95
CA THR A 391 1.05 39.28 15.62
C THR A 391 0.61 37.83 15.74
N GLU A 392 -0.59 37.53 15.23
CA GLU A 392 -1.26 36.24 15.35
C GLU A 392 -0.33 35.17 14.74
N LYS A 393 0.51 34.57 15.58
CA LYS A 393 1.52 33.62 15.13
C LYS A 393 0.77 32.43 14.56
N ALA A 394 0.89 32.25 13.24
CA ALA A 394 0.17 31.21 12.53
C ALA A 394 0.44 29.84 13.16
N LYS A 395 -0.61 29.15 13.60
CA LYS A 395 -0.49 27.83 14.22
C LYS A 395 0.14 26.86 13.21
N PRO A 396 1.20 26.13 13.59
CA PRO A 396 1.81 25.13 12.72
C PRO A 396 0.84 23.96 12.50
N VAL A 397 0.98 23.28 11.35
CA VAL A 397 0.20 22.06 11.07
C VAL A 397 0.69 20.90 11.94
N THR A 398 -0.23 20.03 12.36
CA THR A 398 0.07 18.92 13.28
C THR A 398 0.78 17.73 12.63
N TYR A 399 0.70 17.62 11.29
CA TYR A 399 1.34 16.57 10.49
C TYR A 399 1.56 17.07 9.06
N SER A 400 2.46 16.41 8.33
CA SER A 400 2.68 16.69 6.91
C SER A 400 1.51 16.21 6.05
N TYR A 401 0.77 17.14 5.44
CA TYR A 401 -0.36 16.83 4.55
C TYR A 401 0.08 16.08 3.29
N SER A 402 1.25 16.41 2.75
CA SER A 402 1.80 15.71 1.58
C SER A 402 2.09 14.25 1.89
N PHE A 403 2.78 13.98 3.01
CA PHE A 403 3.08 12.61 3.43
C PHE A 403 1.81 11.80 3.74
N PHE A 404 0.82 12.44 4.37
CA PHE A 404 -0.49 11.84 4.60
C PHE A 404 -1.11 11.32 3.30
N HIS A 405 -1.18 12.14 2.25
CA HIS A 405 -1.77 11.73 0.95
C HIS A 405 -0.91 10.71 0.19
N ILE A 406 0.43 10.73 0.36
CA ILE A 406 1.32 9.69 -0.19
C ILE A 406 0.94 8.31 0.37
N ILE A 407 0.63 8.20 1.66
CA ILE A 407 0.21 6.92 2.26
C ILE A 407 -1.05 6.38 1.57
N PHE A 408 -2.05 7.22 1.29
CA PHE A 408 -3.27 6.81 0.57
C PHE A 408 -2.99 6.44 -0.89
N SER A 409 -2.07 7.14 -1.55
CA SER A 409 -1.62 6.82 -2.91
C SER A 409 -1.01 5.41 -2.95
N LEU A 410 -0.07 5.12 -2.04
CA LEU A 410 0.56 3.81 -1.88
C LEU A 410 -0.45 2.71 -1.49
N ALA A 411 -1.39 3.02 -0.59
CA ALA A 411 -2.46 2.12 -0.18
C ALA A 411 -3.36 1.72 -1.36
N SER A 412 -3.59 2.65 -2.30
CA SER A 412 -4.40 2.38 -3.51
C SER A 412 -3.74 1.30 -4.36
N MET A 413 -2.44 1.45 -4.61
CA MET A 413 -1.65 0.52 -5.41
C MET A 413 -1.59 -0.86 -4.76
N TYR A 414 -1.36 -0.92 -3.45
CA TYR A 414 -1.41 -2.16 -2.68
C TYR A 414 -2.79 -2.83 -2.76
N SER A 415 -3.86 -2.06 -2.68
CA SER A 415 -5.23 -2.59 -2.73
C SER A 415 -5.59 -3.16 -4.10
N ALA A 416 -5.11 -2.54 -5.20
CA ALA A 416 -5.21 -3.12 -6.53
C ALA A 416 -4.57 -4.51 -6.56
N MET A 417 -3.31 -4.61 -6.13
CA MET A 417 -2.56 -5.86 -6.12
C MET A 417 -3.23 -6.94 -5.27
N LEU A 418 -3.79 -6.55 -4.12
CA LEU A 418 -4.54 -7.47 -3.29
C LEU A 418 -5.80 -7.98 -4.02
N LEU A 419 -6.61 -7.08 -4.58
CA LEU A 419 -7.88 -7.42 -5.22
C LEU A 419 -7.71 -8.20 -6.53
N THR A 420 -6.60 -8.02 -7.24
CA THR A 420 -6.25 -8.81 -8.42
C THR A 420 -5.55 -10.12 -8.07
N GLY A 421 -5.41 -10.45 -6.77
CA GLY A 421 -4.75 -11.68 -6.33
C GLY A 421 -3.25 -11.72 -6.63
N TRP A 422 -2.61 -10.56 -6.84
CA TRP A 422 -1.23 -10.43 -7.32
C TRP A 422 -1.03 -11.02 -8.73
N SER A 423 -2.11 -11.20 -9.50
CA SER A 423 -2.05 -11.62 -10.90
C SER A 423 -1.95 -10.42 -11.85
N THR A 424 -1.13 -10.54 -12.90
CA THR A 424 -1.22 -9.67 -14.10
C THR A 424 -1.68 -10.50 -15.27
N SER A 425 -2.94 -10.36 -15.66
CA SER A 425 -3.51 -11.02 -16.84
C SER A 425 -3.19 -10.31 -18.16
N VAL A 426 -2.21 -9.40 -18.20
CA VAL A 426 -2.09 -8.44 -19.31
C VAL A 426 -1.12 -8.87 -20.42
N GLY A 427 -1.14 -10.16 -20.76
CA GLY A 427 -0.43 -10.74 -21.90
C GLY A 427 -1.36 -11.63 -22.74
N GLU A 428 -1.12 -11.67 -24.05
CA GLU A 428 -1.93 -12.31 -25.11
C GLU A 428 -2.06 -13.85 -24.98
N SER A 429 -1.45 -14.44 -23.96
CA SER A 429 -1.53 -15.85 -23.62
C SER A 429 -2.14 -15.93 -22.23
N GLY A 430 -3.33 -16.51 -22.10
CA GLY A 430 -4.05 -16.77 -20.83
C GLY A 430 -3.32 -17.70 -19.85
N LYS A 431 -1.99 -17.69 -19.83
CA LYS A 431 -1.19 -18.20 -18.71
C LYS A 431 -1.23 -17.15 -17.61
N LEU A 432 -2.12 -17.41 -16.65
CA LEU A 432 -2.08 -16.90 -15.28
C LEU A 432 -0.63 -16.65 -14.83
N VAL A 433 -0.14 -15.41 -14.93
CA VAL A 433 1.05 -14.92 -14.21
C VAL A 433 0.59 -14.61 -12.79
N ASP A 434 0.10 -15.66 -12.17
CA ASP A 434 -0.36 -15.76 -10.80
C ASP A 434 0.83 -16.41 -10.09
N VAL A 435 1.21 -15.96 -8.89
CA VAL A 435 2.34 -16.51 -8.12
C VAL A 435 3.69 -16.57 -8.85
N GLY A 436 4.48 -15.51 -8.68
CA GLY A 436 5.84 -15.42 -9.20
C GLY A 436 6.85 -15.19 -8.07
N TRP A 437 8.09 -15.63 -8.29
CA TRP A 437 9.23 -15.30 -7.45
C TRP A 437 9.30 -13.82 -7.01
N PRO A 438 8.90 -12.81 -7.81
CA PRO A 438 8.89 -11.44 -7.33
C PRO A 438 7.97 -11.18 -6.13
N SER A 439 6.80 -11.82 -6.05
CA SER A 439 5.87 -11.68 -4.91
C SER A 439 6.45 -12.33 -3.66
N VAL A 440 7.10 -13.50 -3.82
CA VAL A 440 7.87 -14.17 -2.77
C VAL A 440 8.91 -13.22 -2.20
N TRP A 441 9.79 -12.68 -3.05
CA TRP A 441 10.88 -11.80 -2.64
C TRP A 441 10.42 -10.50 -1.99
N VAL A 442 9.36 -9.86 -2.48
CA VAL A 442 8.81 -8.67 -1.83
C VAL A 442 8.44 -8.98 -0.37
N ARG A 443 7.76 -10.09 -0.10
CA ARG A 443 7.33 -10.46 1.25
C ARG A 443 8.49 -10.89 2.14
N ILE A 444 9.43 -11.65 1.59
CA ILE A 444 10.64 -12.08 2.32
C ILE A 444 11.51 -10.88 2.69
N VAL A 445 11.77 -9.97 1.75
CA VAL A 445 12.53 -8.74 2.01
C VAL A 445 11.78 -7.81 2.98
N THR A 446 10.45 -7.68 2.88
CA THR A 446 9.66 -6.98 3.89
C THR A 446 9.82 -7.62 5.27
N GLY A 447 9.87 -8.95 5.37
CA GLY A 447 10.15 -9.66 6.62
C GLY A 447 11.54 -9.33 7.18
N TRP A 448 12.57 -9.28 6.34
CA TRP A 448 13.93 -8.91 6.75
C TRP A 448 14.02 -7.45 7.19
N ALA A 449 13.37 -6.54 6.45
CA ALA A 449 13.28 -5.14 6.82
C ALA A 449 12.53 -4.96 8.15
N THR A 450 11.45 -5.71 8.37
CA THR A 450 10.71 -5.73 9.65
C THR A 450 11.64 -6.14 10.79
N ALA A 451 12.41 -7.20 10.59
CA ALA A 451 13.35 -7.67 11.59
C ALA A 451 14.45 -6.65 11.89
N ALA A 452 15.02 -6.04 10.86
CA ALA A 452 16.02 -5.00 11.01
C ALA A 452 15.46 -3.77 11.74
N LEU A 453 14.26 -3.30 11.38
CA LEU A 453 13.62 -2.14 12.01
C LEU A 453 13.29 -2.40 13.48
N TYR A 454 12.78 -3.59 13.82
CA TYR A 454 12.50 -3.97 15.21
C TYR A 454 13.77 -4.10 16.04
N MET A 455 14.80 -4.78 15.51
CA MET A 455 16.09 -4.87 16.19
C MET A 455 16.73 -3.51 16.39
N TRP A 456 16.62 -2.64 15.39
CA TRP A 456 17.11 -1.27 15.48
C TRP A 456 16.35 -0.45 16.52
N SER A 457 15.03 -0.60 16.65
CA SER A 457 14.26 0.14 17.66
C SER A 457 14.68 -0.21 19.10
N LEU A 458 15.16 -1.43 19.33
CA LEU A 458 15.71 -1.87 20.61
C LEU A 458 17.17 -1.44 20.83
N ILE A 459 18.01 -1.53 19.80
CA ILE A 459 19.46 -1.31 19.92
C ILE A 459 19.81 0.19 19.84
N ALA A 460 19.11 0.98 19.03
CA ALA A 460 19.46 2.36 18.77
C ALA A 460 19.49 3.26 20.04
N PRO A 461 18.54 3.15 20.99
CA PRO A 461 18.59 3.90 22.24
C PRO A 461 19.83 3.58 23.10
N VAL A 462 20.33 2.34 23.01
CA VAL A 462 21.53 1.90 23.75
C VAL A 462 22.81 2.41 23.07
N LEU A 463 22.86 2.41 21.74
CA LEU A 463 24.03 2.86 20.98
C LEU A 463 24.18 4.39 20.93
N PHE A 464 23.06 5.13 20.96
CA PHE A 464 23.08 6.60 20.87
C PHE A 464 22.23 7.23 21.98
N PRO A 465 22.66 7.13 23.26
CA PRO A 465 21.87 7.60 24.40
C PRO A 465 21.55 9.10 24.37
N ASP A 466 22.32 9.90 23.63
CA ASP A 466 22.13 11.36 23.50
C ASP A 466 21.09 11.77 22.46
N ARG A 467 20.46 10.83 21.75
CA ARG A 467 19.45 11.10 20.72
C ARG A 467 18.04 10.74 21.22
N GLU A 468 17.08 11.65 21.03
CA GLU A 468 15.66 11.32 21.19
C GLU A 468 15.20 10.43 20.03
N PHE A 469 14.63 9.26 20.36
CA PHE A 469 14.24 8.20 19.43
C PHE A 469 12.73 8.06 19.29
#